data_AF-A0A934EHK1-F1
#
_entry.id   AF-A0A934EHK1-F1
#
_cell.length_a   1.000
_cell.length_b   1.000
_cell.length_c   1.000
_cell.angle_alpha   90.00
_cell.angle_beta   90.00
_cell.angle_gamma   90.00
#
_symmetry.space_group_name_H-M   'P 1'
#
loop_
_entity.id
_entity.type
_entity.pdbx_description
1 polymer ?
#
loop_
_entity_poly.entity_id
_entity_poly.type
_entity_poly.pdbx_seq_one_letter_code
_entity_poly.pdbx_strand_id
1 'polypeptide(L)'
;MDEVLKAAKETGTSIEINAYPLRLDLNDIYVRKAKEMGVSFVINTDAHVNYQFEFMSYGVGTARRGWLEKGDVLNTFSYDMLIKRLKRK
;
A
#
# COMPACT_ATOMS: atom_id res chain seq x y z
N MET A 1 -13.42 -1.11 9.98
CA MET A 1 -12.12 -0.75 9.37
C MET A 1 -11.05 -0.58 10.45
N ASP A 2 -11.31 0.21 11.48
CA ASP A 2 -10.35 0.54 12.55
C ASP A 2 -9.72 -0.68 13.22
N GLU A 3 -10.53 -1.67 13.61
CA GLU A 3 -10.03 -2.91 14.22
C GLU A 3 -9.10 -3.70 13.28
N VAL A 4 -9.38 -3.68 11.97
CA VAL A 4 -8.54 -4.34 10.96
C VAL A 4 -7.22 -3.60 10.81
N LEU A 5 -7.24 -2.27 10.74
CA LEU A 5 -6.03 -1.46 10.64
C LEU A 5 -5.17 -1.55 11.90
N LYS A 6 -5.80 -1.63 13.07
CA LYS A 6 -5.14 -1.86 14.36
C LYS A 6 -4.45 -3.22 14.37
N ALA A 7 -5.16 -4.30 14.01
CA ALA A 7 -4.56 -5.63 13.89
C ALA A 7 -3.43 -5.65 12.86
N ALA A 8 -3.58 -4.95 11.73
CA ALA A 8 -2.52 -4.84 10.72
C ALA A 8 -1.28 -4.15 11.29
N LYS A 9 -1.45 -3.08 12.06
CA LYS A 9 -0.35 -2.40 12.76
C LYS A 9 0.35 -3.33 13.75
N GLU A 10 -0.41 -4.01 14.61
CA GLU A 10 0.10 -4.89 15.67
C GLU A 10 0.88 -6.09 15.11
N THR A 11 0.40 -6.65 14.01
CA THR A 11 1.02 -7.80 13.33
C THR A 11 2.11 -7.39 12.33
N GLY A 12 2.29 -6.09 12.08
CA GLY A 12 3.17 -5.60 11.03
C GLY A 12 2.73 -5.98 9.61
N THR A 13 1.44 -6.29 9.42
CA THR A 13 0.82 -6.56 8.12
C THR A 13 0.69 -5.26 7.34
N SER A 14 1.10 -5.27 6.06
CA SER A 14 0.93 -4.12 5.17
C SER A 14 -0.41 -4.14 4.47
N ILE A 15 -0.98 -2.98 4.19
CA ILE A 15 -2.26 -2.83 3.50
C ILE A 15 -2.04 -2.51 2.02
N GLU A 16 -2.87 -3.08 1.17
CA GLU A 16 -2.81 -2.90 -0.27
C GLU A 16 -3.51 -1.61 -0.74
N ILE A 17 -2.90 -0.93 -1.71
CA ILE A 17 -3.52 0.04 -2.61
C ILE A 17 -3.50 -0.59 -4.01
N ASN A 18 -4.63 -1.13 -4.40
CA ASN A 18 -4.89 -1.70 -5.71
C ASN A 18 -5.18 -0.59 -6.71
N ALA A 19 -4.29 -0.44 -7.67
CA ALA A 19 -4.33 0.61 -8.68
C ALA A 19 -5.22 0.27 -9.88
N TYR A 20 -5.86 -0.92 -9.90
CA TYR A 20 -6.77 -1.27 -10.97
C TYR A 20 -7.97 -0.29 -11.01
N PRO A 21 -8.27 0.37 -12.14
CA PRO A 21 -9.22 1.49 -12.19
C PRO A 21 -10.62 1.19 -11.67
N LEU A 22 -11.12 -0.03 -11.86
CA LEU A 22 -12.45 -0.44 -11.39
C LEU A 22 -12.46 -0.89 -9.91
N ARG A 23 -11.29 -0.98 -9.28
CA ARG A 23 -11.13 -1.27 -7.84
C ARG A 23 -10.80 0.01 -7.08
N LEU A 24 -9.63 0.59 -7.34
CA LEU A 24 -9.05 1.75 -6.62
C LEU A 24 -9.27 1.65 -5.10
N ASP A 25 -8.84 0.52 -4.55
CA ASP A 25 -9.04 0.12 -3.16
C ASP A 25 -7.69 -0.25 -2.54
N LEU A 26 -7.24 0.30 -1.43
CA LEU A 26 -7.95 1.15 -0.49
C LEU A 26 -8.16 2.60 -0.97
N ASN A 27 -9.34 3.18 -0.66
CA ASN A 27 -9.59 4.60 -0.94
C ASN A 27 -8.71 5.55 -0.10
N ASP A 28 -8.54 6.78 -0.57
CA ASP A 28 -7.64 7.77 0.03
C ASP A 28 -7.98 8.16 1.48
N ILE A 29 -9.26 8.19 1.87
CA ILE A 29 -9.71 8.46 3.24
C ILE A 29 -9.17 7.40 4.20
N TYR A 30 -9.30 6.12 3.83
CA TYR A 30 -8.79 5.04 4.67
C TYR A 30 -7.28 4.88 4.58
N VAL A 31 -6.65 5.22 3.45
CA VAL A 31 -5.18 5.32 3.36
C VAL A 31 -4.66 6.37 4.35
N ARG A 32 -5.29 7.56 4.41
CA ARG A 32 -4.93 8.62 5.35
C ARG A 32 -5.05 8.14 6.80
N LYS A 33 -6.16 7.48 7.14
CA LYS A 33 -6.38 6.92 8.48
C LYS A 33 -5.34 5.85 8.84
N ALA A 34 -5.06 4.93 7.92
CA ALA A 34 -4.08 3.87 8.12
C ALA A 34 -2.65 4.43 8.30
N LYS A 35 -2.29 5.53 7.59
CA LYS A 35 -1.04 6.26 7.83
C LYS A 35 -0.97 6.82 9.25
N GLU A 36 -2.03 7.47 9.72
CA GLU A 36 -2.09 8.03 11.08
C GLU A 36 -1.95 6.94 12.16
N MET A 37 -2.39 5.72 11.85
CA MET A 37 -2.20 4.53 12.69
C MET A 37 -0.82 3.86 12.52
N GLY A 38 0.03 4.38 11.64
CA GLY A 38 1.37 3.89 11.38
C GLY A 38 1.43 2.54 10.65
N VAL A 39 0.40 2.20 9.88
CA VAL A 39 0.34 0.98 9.05
C VAL A 39 1.20 1.21 7.79
N SER A 40 1.92 0.17 7.35
CA SER A 40 2.69 0.23 6.10
C SER A 40 1.86 -0.23 4.90
N PHE A 41 2.26 0.16 3.68
CA PHE A 41 1.48 -0.05 2.47
C PHE A 41 2.25 -0.75 1.35
N VAL A 42 1.51 -1.42 0.47
CA VAL A 42 1.95 -1.91 -0.83
C VAL A 42 1.04 -1.35 -1.92
N ILE A 43 1.60 -0.98 -3.06
CA ILE A 43 0.86 -0.58 -4.26
C ILE A 43 1.05 -1.65 -5.32
N ASN A 44 -0.03 -2.08 -5.97
CA ASN A 44 0.01 -2.99 -7.11
C ASN A 44 -1.07 -2.64 -8.15
N THR A 45 -1.08 -3.29 -9.30
CA THR A 45 -2.00 -3.00 -10.40
C THR A 45 -3.04 -4.08 -10.67
N ASP A 46 -2.99 -5.21 -9.96
CA ASP A 46 -3.80 -6.40 -10.20
C ASP A 46 -3.74 -6.86 -11.68
N ALA A 47 -2.54 -6.75 -12.27
CA ALA A 47 -2.34 -6.97 -13.69
C ALA A 47 -2.54 -8.44 -14.08
N HIS A 48 -3.48 -8.66 -15.00
CA HIS A 48 -3.74 -9.93 -15.69
C HIS A 48 -3.23 -9.91 -17.14
N VAL A 49 -2.90 -8.72 -17.67
CA VAL A 49 -2.29 -8.48 -18.99
C VAL A 49 -1.34 -7.29 -18.95
N ASN A 50 -0.35 -7.26 -19.84
CA ASN A 50 0.80 -6.35 -19.76
C ASN A 50 0.45 -4.86 -19.68
N TYR A 51 -0.54 -4.38 -20.45
CA TYR A 51 -0.85 -2.94 -20.45
C TYR A 51 -1.40 -2.44 -19.10
N GLN A 52 -1.85 -3.34 -18.21
CA GLN A 52 -2.40 -2.97 -16.91
C GLN A 52 -1.31 -2.55 -15.92
N PHE A 53 -0.02 -2.81 -16.20
CA PHE A 53 1.07 -2.27 -15.37
C PHE A 53 1.12 -0.74 -15.38
N GLU A 54 0.62 -0.08 -16.42
CA GLU A 54 0.55 1.38 -16.53
C GLU A 54 -0.39 2.02 -15.48
N PHE A 55 -1.28 1.23 -14.89
CA PHE A 55 -2.22 1.68 -13.87
C PHE A 55 -1.54 2.03 -12.55
N MET A 56 -0.26 1.67 -12.35
CA MET A 56 0.50 2.00 -11.13
C MET A 56 0.41 3.48 -10.75
N SER A 57 0.33 4.36 -11.77
CA SER A 57 0.14 5.79 -11.59
C SER A 57 -1.10 6.16 -10.77
N TYR A 58 -2.20 5.41 -10.89
CA TYR A 58 -3.41 5.63 -10.09
C TYR A 58 -3.19 5.28 -8.63
N GLY A 59 -2.51 4.16 -8.33
CA GLY A 59 -2.19 3.76 -6.96
C GLY A 59 -1.26 4.77 -6.27
N VAL A 60 -0.25 5.28 -7.00
CA VAL A 60 0.59 6.38 -6.53
C VAL A 60 -0.22 7.66 -6.29
N GLY A 61 -1.18 7.95 -7.15
CA GLY A 61 -2.13 9.06 -6.98
C GLY A 61 -2.94 8.93 -5.69
N THR A 62 -3.55 7.77 -5.45
CA THR A 62 -4.30 7.46 -4.22
C THR A 62 -3.41 7.54 -2.98
N ALA A 63 -2.18 7.00 -3.04
CA ALA A 63 -1.20 7.09 -1.96
C ALA A 63 -0.87 8.56 -1.60
N ARG A 64 -0.64 9.41 -2.61
CA ARG A 64 -0.38 10.85 -2.41
C ARG A 64 -1.59 11.58 -1.82
N ARG A 65 -2.81 11.25 -2.27
CA ARG A 65 -4.05 11.81 -1.71
C ARG A 65 -4.26 11.41 -0.25
N GLY A 66 -3.86 10.19 0.12
CA GLY A 66 -3.78 9.72 1.51
C GLY A 66 -2.55 10.20 2.29
N TRP A 67 -1.74 11.07 1.69
CA TRP A 67 -0.52 11.68 2.25
C TRP A 67 0.59 10.68 2.61
N LEU A 68 0.64 9.53 1.95
CA LEU A 68 1.75 8.59 2.12
C LEU A 68 3.07 9.21 1.64
N GLU A 69 4.12 8.93 2.40
CA GLU A 69 5.50 9.27 2.08
C GLU A 69 6.26 8.02 1.65
N LYS A 70 7.48 8.20 1.14
CA LYS A 70 8.33 7.09 0.67
C LYS A 70 8.48 5.99 1.74
N GLY A 71 8.71 6.36 2.99
CA GLY A 71 8.90 5.41 4.09
C GLY A 71 7.66 4.55 4.41
N ASP A 72 6.47 4.98 4.00
CA ASP A 72 5.22 4.28 4.28
C ASP A 72 4.98 3.13 3.28
N VAL A 73 5.64 3.15 2.12
CA VAL A 73 5.35 2.27 0.98
C VAL A 73 6.50 1.32 0.69
N LEU A 74 6.24 0.02 0.83
CA LEU A 74 7.23 -1.07 0.67
C LEU A 74 7.82 -1.11 -0.74
N ASN A 75 7.07 -0.73 -1.77
CA ASN A 75 7.54 -0.69 -3.16
C ASN A 75 8.76 0.23 -3.36
N THR A 76 9.04 1.13 -2.42
CA THR A 76 10.15 2.09 -2.51
C THR A 76 11.44 1.57 -1.86
N PHE A 77 11.37 0.42 -1.20
CA PHE A 77 12.52 -0.18 -0.53
C PHE A 77 13.46 -0.78 -1.58
N SER A 78 14.76 -0.81 -1.26
CA SER A 78 15.67 -1.67 -2.03
C SER A 78 15.28 -3.13 -1.86
N TYR A 79 15.71 -3.97 -2.80
CA TYR A 79 15.47 -5.41 -2.74
C TYR A 79 15.86 -6.01 -1.38
N ASP A 80 17.06 -5.72 -0.89
CA ASP A 80 17.56 -6.27 0.39
C ASP A 80 16.72 -5.80 1.58
N MET A 81 16.30 -4.53 1.58
CA MET A 81 15.44 -3.99 2.63
C MET A 81 14.07 -4.67 2.61
N LEU A 82 13.48 -4.88 1.43
CA LEU A 82 12.19 -5.56 1.28
C LEU A 82 12.29 -7.02 1.76
N ILE A 83 13.28 -7.77 1.28
CA ILE A 83 13.48 -9.17 1.70
C ILE A 83 13.71 -9.28 3.21
N LYS A 84 14.51 -8.38 3.80
CA LYS A 84 14.70 -8.33 5.25
C LYS A 84 13.39 -8.05 5.99
N ARG A 85 12.55 -7.14 5.47
CA ARG A 85 11.24 -6.80 6.04
C ARG A 85 10.27 -7.97 6.00
N LEU A 86 10.24 -8.74 4.90
CA LEU A 86 9.35 -9.89 4.72
C LEU A 86 9.77 -11.12 5.54
N LYS A 87 11.04 -11.24 5.90
CA LYS A 87 11.56 -12.34 6.73
C LYS A 87 11.37 -12.13 8.24
N ARG A 88 10.98 -10.93 8.68
CA ARG A 88 10.65 -10.69 10.10
C ARG A 88 9.31 -11.37 10.39
N LYS A 89 9.35 -12.40 11.25
CA LYS A 89 8.16 -13.03 11.84
C LYS A 89 7.60 -12.15 12.95
#